data_AF-A0A8H6Z7I8-F1
#
_entry.id   AF-A0A8H6Z7I8-F1
#
_cell.length_a   1.000
_cell.length_b   1.000
_cell.length_c   1.000
_cell.angle_alpha   90.00
_cell.angle_beta   90.00
_cell.angle_gamma   90.00
#
_symmetry.space_group_name_H-M   'P 1'
#
loop_
_entity.id
_entity.type
_entity.pdbx_description
1 polymer ?
#
loop_
_entity_poly.entity_id
_entity_poly.type
_entity_poly.pdbx_seq_one_letter_code
_entity_poly.pdbx_strand_id
1 'polypeptide(L)'
;MANRTSKKIQPAAKETVNNSATVFEGSRKIFVHMVASCQGTEAANVLVVVARHFPETVSFNSALEDLLLRWKSDWDSRCTESLTSEFIVPRFYKNFNPEPDSTLGTLGEFYDQHHLLPNTQRAKCFALPSNMKLQPPYIYLEARILVEEFEAKKGCSAPSFVLTPKQQKKRKSNFEETNIQAKKLRGTTSFLGTYTDILVATATTEVDEEAGKVSTTYPVLDDPELTAEKCEIAKEVVSKGMSQYVYKGIFRKEPSAFKRFFNEAHIEIDEDISVTHCQLVFEVTKEGEAPSTASGYSLSDMESAQCPMVWLVEPFRLGRAEKWSGTNEHPNHSRNKLGNILNAFAHFVHDASYKSTALADIQTMKARIGNRVSQVLFDLTTHTSSGDSGVGDHGQDGIDTFVEQHVCTARCESLGLVPMGDQDTELEEEDDNE
;
A
#
# COMPACT_ATOMS: atom_id res chain seq x y z
N MET A 1 55.07 -15.81 -28.03
CA MET A 1 55.09 -16.49 -26.72
C MET A 1 55.12 -15.42 -25.63
N ALA A 2 53.98 -15.13 -25.00
CA ALA A 2 53.89 -14.20 -23.88
C ALA A 2 53.19 -14.94 -22.73
N ASN A 3 53.94 -15.19 -21.65
CA ASN A 3 53.46 -15.91 -20.48
C ASN A 3 52.54 -15.01 -19.67
N ARG A 4 51.27 -15.39 -19.57
CA ARG A 4 50.26 -14.77 -18.71
C ARG A 4 50.35 -15.42 -17.32
N THR A 5 50.95 -14.73 -16.36
CA THR A 5 50.98 -15.13 -14.95
C THR A 5 49.65 -14.79 -14.30
N SER A 6 48.87 -15.82 -13.94
CA SER A 6 47.66 -15.68 -13.12
C SER A 6 48.03 -15.38 -11.67
N LYS A 7 47.79 -14.16 -11.21
CA LYS A 7 47.84 -13.79 -9.79
C LYS A 7 46.71 -14.52 -9.05
N LYS A 8 47.08 -15.50 -8.21
CA LYS A 8 46.19 -16.10 -7.21
C LYS A 8 45.90 -15.05 -6.14
N ILE A 9 44.67 -14.55 -6.09
CA ILE A 9 44.19 -13.71 -4.98
C ILE A 9 43.96 -14.66 -3.80
N GLN A 10 44.69 -14.46 -2.70
CA GLN A 10 44.44 -15.15 -1.44
C GLN A 10 43.15 -14.62 -0.81
N PRO A 11 42.29 -15.48 -0.22
CA PRO A 11 41.10 -15.01 0.47
C PRO A 11 41.48 -14.16 1.69
N ALA A 12 40.81 -13.02 1.84
CA ALA A 12 40.95 -12.15 3.00
C ALA A 12 40.70 -12.94 4.29
N ALA A 13 41.47 -12.63 5.33
CA ALA A 13 41.31 -13.21 6.65
C ALA A 13 39.88 -12.97 7.15
N LYS A 14 39.21 -14.02 7.63
CA LYS A 14 37.91 -13.91 8.30
C LYS A 14 38.08 -13.05 9.54
N GLU A 15 37.51 -11.85 9.53
CA GLU A 15 37.31 -11.09 10.76
C GLU A 15 36.36 -11.87 11.67
N THR A 16 36.91 -12.37 12.77
CA THR A 16 36.12 -12.93 13.86
C THR A 16 35.45 -11.75 14.58
N VAL A 17 34.21 -11.45 14.22
CA VAL A 17 33.37 -10.52 15.00
C VAL A 17 33.19 -11.12 16.39
N ASN A 18 33.94 -10.62 17.36
CA ASN A 18 33.77 -10.94 18.77
C ASN A 18 32.44 -10.33 19.25
N ASN A 19 31.36 -11.10 19.09
CA ASN A 19 30.11 -10.83 19.78
C ASN A 19 30.33 -11.11 21.27
N SER A 20 30.56 -10.07 22.07
CA SER A 20 30.52 -10.16 23.53
C SER A 20 29.09 -10.46 23.96
N ALA A 21 28.76 -11.75 24.03
CA ALA A 21 27.51 -12.21 24.59
C ALA A 21 27.55 -11.99 26.11
N THR A 22 26.86 -10.96 26.60
CA THR A 22 26.42 -10.90 27.99
C THR A 22 25.52 -12.10 28.23
N VAL A 23 25.98 -13.04 29.05
CA VAL A 23 25.23 -14.23 29.43
C VAL A 23 24.13 -13.79 30.38
N PHE A 24 22.93 -13.54 29.85
CA PHE A 24 21.72 -13.45 30.66
C PHE A 24 21.35 -14.87 31.12
N GLU A 25 21.82 -15.23 32.30
CA GLU A 25 21.55 -16.52 32.94
C GLU A 25 20.06 -16.58 33.32
N GLY A 26 19.24 -17.29 32.51
CA GLY A 26 17.84 -17.61 32.87
C GLY A 26 16.73 -17.23 31.88
N SER A 27 17.00 -16.49 30.80
CA SER A 27 15.95 -16.14 29.81
C SER A 27 15.67 -17.29 28.83
N ARG A 28 14.39 -17.51 28.49
CA ARG A 28 14.00 -18.46 27.42
C ARG A 28 14.62 -17.98 26.11
N LYS A 29 15.19 -18.91 25.35
CA LYS A 29 15.75 -18.62 24.02
C LYS A 29 14.76 -19.02 22.95
N ILE A 30 14.42 -18.09 22.07
CA ILE A 30 13.55 -18.32 20.92
C ILE A 30 14.41 -18.48 19.68
N PHE A 31 14.20 -19.58 18.97
CA PHE A 31 14.92 -19.88 17.75
C PHE A 31 14.21 -19.24 16.55
N VAL A 32 14.74 -18.14 16.03
CA VAL A 32 14.15 -17.46 14.87
C VAL A 32 14.89 -17.93 13.61
N HIS A 33 14.12 -18.39 12.64
CA HIS A 33 14.60 -19.02 11.42
C HIS A 33 14.04 -18.29 10.21
N MET A 34 14.91 -17.79 9.32
CA MET A 34 14.51 -17.04 8.14
C MET A 34 15.01 -17.72 6.86
N VAL A 35 14.10 -17.93 5.91
CA VAL A 35 14.43 -18.50 4.59
C VAL A 35 14.23 -17.52 3.46
N ALA A 36 15.10 -17.61 2.47
CA ALA A 36 14.99 -16.85 1.24
C ALA A 36 13.88 -17.41 0.34
N SER A 37 13.05 -16.53 -0.23
CA SER A 37 12.11 -16.90 -1.29
C SER A 37 12.16 -15.94 -2.47
N CYS A 38 11.91 -16.47 -3.66
CA CYS A 38 11.87 -15.71 -4.90
C CYS A 38 10.61 -16.10 -5.65
N GLN A 39 9.73 -15.13 -5.88
CA GLN A 39 8.45 -15.33 -6.58
C GLN A 39 7.59 -16.48 -6.01
N GLY A 40 7.59 -16.65 -4.67
CA GLY A 40 6.80 -17.69 -3.99
C GLY A 40 7.38 -19.11 -4.06
N THR A 41 8.57 -19.27 -4.64
CA THR A 41 9.36 -20.49 -4.52
C THR A 41 10.51 -20.27 -3.55
N GLU A 42 10.75 -21.24 -2.65
CA GLU A 42 11.96 -21.25 -1.82
C GLU A 42 13.18 -21.13 -2.74
N ALA A 43 14.06 -20.16 -2.46
CA ALA A 43 15.26 -19.98 -3.26
C ALA A 43 16.10 -21.27 -3.21
N ALA A 44 16.86 -21.55 -4.27
CA ALA A 44 17.74 -22.72 -4.28
C ALA A 44 18.65 -22.71 -3.03
N ASN A 45 19.01 -23.91 -2.52
CA ASN A 45 19.76 -24.24 -1.28
C ASN A 45 21.04 -23.41 -0.96
N VAL A 46 21.39 -22.43 -1.77
CA VAL A 46 22.63 -21.67 -1.73
C VAL A 46 22.49 -20.37 -0.95
N LEU A 47 21.30 -19.76 -0.89
CA LEU A 47 21.06 -18.66 0.05
C LEU A 47 20.92 -19.24 1.45
N VAL A 48 21.85 -18.84 2.32
CA VAL A 48 21.99 -19.38 3.66
C VAL A 48 20.69 -19.14 4.42
N VAL A 49 20.05 -20.24 4.84
CA VAL A 49 19.10 -20.23 5.94
C VAL A 49 19.77 -19.48 7.10
N VAL A 50 19.25 -18.30 7.46
CA VAL A 50 19.76 -17.56 8.60
C VAL A 50 18.91 -17.92 9.79
N ALA A 51 19.53 -18.54 10.79
CA ALA A 51 18.84 -18.89 12.02
C ALA A 51 19.71 -18.56 13.24
N ARG A 52 19.06 -18.06 14.28
CA ARG A 52 19.75 -17.66 15.52
C ARG A 52 18.83 -17.83 16.72
N HIS A 53 19.44 -18.09 17.86
CA HIS A 53 18.76 -18.03 19.15
C HIS A 53 18.81 -16.61 19.68
N PHE A 54 17.65 -16.06 19.99
CA PHE A 54 17.50 -14.76 20.62
C PHE A 54 16.92 -14.95 22.04
N PRO A 55 17.34 -14.13 23.02
CA PRO A 55 16.59 -14.01 24.26
C PRO A 55 15.15 -13.59 23.97
N GLU A 56 14.18 -14.13 24.72
CA GLU A 56 12.76 -13.79 24.54
C GLU A 56 12.47 -12.29 24.75
N THR A 57 13.32 -11.58 25.47
CA THR A 57 13.21 -10.14 25.76
C THR A 57 13.65 -9.24 24.60
N VAL A 58 14.25 -9.79 23.54
CA VAL A 58 14.61 -9.01 22.34
C VAL A 58 13.33 -8.64 21.60
N SER A 59 13.22 -7.39 21.15
CA SER A 59 12.09 -6.95 20.31
C SER A 59 12.05 -7.76 19.01
N PHE A 60 10.85 -8.04 18.51
CA PHE A 60 10.71 -8.78 17.26
C PHE A 60 11.48 -8.12 16.11
N ASN A 61 11.36 -6.79 15.98
CA ASN A 61 12.03 -6.01 14.94
C ASN A 61 13.56 -6.07 15.04
N SER A 62 14.15 -5.97 16.24
CA SER A 62 15.60 -6.08 16.39
C SER A 62 16.13 -7.48 16.03
N ALA A 63 15.36 -8.53 16.32
CA ALA A 63 15.72 -9.88 15.90
C ALA A 63 15.66 -10.04 14.38
N LEU A 64 14.64 -9.46 13.73
CA LEU A 64 14.49 -9.45 12.29
C LEU A 64 15.63 -8.67 11.60
N GLU A 65 15.99 -7.49 12.10
CA GLU A 65 17.11 -6.70 11.60
C GLU A 65 18.44 -7.44 11.70
N ASP A 66 18.72 -8.15 12.81
CA ASP A 66 19.93 -8.96 12.96
C ASP A 66 20.01 -10.07 11.89
N LEU A 67 18.88 -10.74 11.62
CA LEU A 67 18.81 -11.78 10.58
C LEU A 67 19.01 -11.18 9.18
N LEU A 68 18.39 -10.04 8.89
CA LEU A 68 18.54 -9.35 7.61
C LEU A 68 19.97 -8.83 7.41
N LEU A 69 20.62 -8.31 8.44
CA LEU A 69 22.00 -7.83 8.37
C LEU A 69 22.98 -8.96 8.04
N ARG A 70 22.81 -10.13 8.66
CA ARG A 70 23.61 -11.32 8.34
C ARG A 70 23.40 -11.78 6.91
N TRP A 71 22.16 -11.74 6.46
CA TRP A 71 21.83 -12.16 5.10
C TRP A 71 22.41 -11.20 4.06
N LYS A 72 22.34 -9.90 4.33
CA LYS A 72 23.02 -8.86 3.55
C LYS A 72 24.52 -9.10 3.49
N SER A 73 25.17 -9.44 4.61
CA SER A 73 26.60 -9.77 4.62
C SER A 73 26.95 -10.97 3.74
N ASP A 74 26.15 -12.05 3.78
CA ASP A 74 26.36 -13.21 2.90
C ASP A 74 26.14 -12.85 1.42
N TRP A 75 25.13 -12.03 1.12
CA TRP A 75 24.88 -11.51 -0.22
C TRP A 75 26.05 -10.68 -0.74
N ASP A 76 26.48 -9.67 0.01
CA ASP A 76 27.55 -8.74 -0.35
C ASP A 76 28.88 -9.47 -0.58
N SER A 77 29.09 -10.62 0.08
CA SER A 77 30.28 -11.45 -0.15
C SER A 77 30.30 -12.17 -1.51
N ARG A 78 29.15 -12.26 -2.19
CA ARG A 78 28.96 -13.02 -3.45
C ARG A 78 28.55 -12.15 -4.63
N CYS A 79 28.22 -10.89 -4.38
CA CYS A 79 27.61 -9.99 -5.34
C CYS A 79 28.39 -8.67 -5.41
N THR A 80 28.42 -8.06 -6.59
CA THR A 80 28.99 -6.71 -6.76
C THR A 80 28.03 -5.63 -6.26
N GLU A 81 26.73 -5.88 -6.33
CA GLU A 81 25.68 -4.97 -5.88
C GLU A 81 25.07 -5.45 -4.57
N SER A 82 24.89 -4.51 -3.63
CA SER A 82 24.33 -4.82 -2.33
C SER A 82 22.82 -5.02 -2.35
N LEU A 83 22.35 -5.96 -1.51
CA LEU A 83 20.93 -6.17 -1.23
C LEU A 83 20.50 -5.24 -0.09
N THR A 84 19.83 -4.14 -0.43
CA THR A 84 19.20 -3.22 0.52
C THR A 84 17.82 -3.73 0.96
N SER A 85 17.32 -3.23 2.09
CA SER A 85 16.03 -3.63 2.67
C SER A 85 14.84 -3.40 1.73
N GLU A 86 14.93 -2.42 0.83
CA GLU A 86 13.91 -2.15 -0.20
C GLU A 86 13.67 -3.31 -1.17
N PHE A 87 14.63 -4.24 -1.30
CA PHE A 87 14.49 -5.44 -2.15
C PHE A 87 14.10 -6.68 -1.38
N ILE A 88 13.82 -6.56 -0.08
CA ILE A 88 13.50 -7.67 0.81
C ILE A 88 12.17 -7.38 1.49
N VAL A 89 11.21 -8.28 1.31
CA VAL A 89 9.95 -8.26 2.05
C VAL A 89 9.94 -9.41 3.04
N PRO A 90 10.19 -9.15 4.33
CA PRO A 90 10.00 -10.17 5.36
C PRO A 90 8.50 -10.48 5.49
N ARG A 91 8.18 -11.76 5.57
CA ARG A 91 6.82 -12.26 5.81
C ARG A 91 6.90 -13.50 6.70
N PHE A 92 5.79 -13.86 7.32
CA PHE A 92 5.71 -15.14 7.99
C PHE A 92 5.51 -16.26 6.97
N TYR A 93 6.01 -17.44 7.31
CA TYR A 93 5.93 -18.62 6.45
C TYR A 93 4.50 -18.93 6.04
N LYS A 94 4.30 -19.38 4.80
CA LYS A 94 2.98 -19.71 4.23
C LYS A 94 1.98 -18.53 4.26
N ASN A 95 2.48 -17.30 4.25
CA ASN A 95 1.67 -16.08 4.34
C ASN A 95 0.78 -16.07 5.59
N PHE A 96 1.32 -16.53 6.71
CA PHE A 96 0.66 -16.32 7.99
C PHE A 96 0.57 -14.81 8.26
N ASN A 97 -0.62 -14.34 8.64
CA ASN A 97 -0.83 -12.98 9.10
C ASN A 97 -0.85 -13.03 10.62
N PRO A 98 0.15 -12.44 11.31
CA PRO A 98 0.12 -12.37 12.76
C PRO A 98 -1.06 -11.51 13.22
N GLU A 99 -1.47 -11.69 14.47
CA GLU A 99 -2.39 -10.77 15.12
C GLU A 99 -1.85 -9.32 15.00
N PRO A 100 -2.71 -8.32 14.76
CA PRO A 100 -2.29 -6.92 14.70
C PRO A 100 -1.43 -6.54 15.91
N ASP A 101 -0.42 -5.70 15.69
CA ASP A 101 0.50 -5.15 16.69
C ASP A 101 1.36 -6.14 17.48
N SER A 102 1.17 -7.45 17.29
CA SER A 102 1.95 -8.47 17.98
C SER A 102 3.46 -8.42 17.66
N THR A 103 3.83 -7.83 16.52
CA THR A 103 5.24 -7.61 16.14
C THR A 103 5.87 -6.38 16.79
N LEU A 104 5.09 -5.56 17.52
CA LEU A 104 5.61 -4.39 18.24
C LEU A 104 6.29 -4.77 19.56
N GLY A 105 5.96 -5.95 20.10
CA GLY A 105 6.49 -6.45 21.36
C GLY A 105 7.83 -7.20 21.24
N THR A 106 8.13 -7.93 22.31
CA THR A 106 9.26 -8.86 22.41
C THR A 106 8.97 -10.18 21.69
N LEU A 107 10.02 -10.93 21.36
CA LEU A 107 9.86 -12.26 20.78
C LEU A 107 9.07 -13.21 21.71
N GLY A 108 9.23 -13.06 23.03
CA GLY A 108 8.50 -13.82 24.04
C GLY A 108 7.01 -13.57 23.97
N GLU A 109 6.61 -12.29 24.00
CA GLU A 109 5.21 -11.88 23.87
C GLU A 109 4.61 -12.35 22.54
N PHE A 110 5.33 -12.15 21.43
CA PHE A 110 4.90 -12.63 20.12
C PHE A 110 4.70 -14.15 20.13
N TYR A 111 5.66 -14.91 20.66
CA TYR A 111 5.58 -16.36 20.69
C TYR A 111 4.42 -16.84 21.56
N ASP A 112 4.26 -16.30 22.76
CA ASP A 112 3.22 -16.72 23.71
C ASP A 112 1.81 -16.41 23.17
N GLN A 113 1.61 -15.21 22.60
CA GLN A 113 0.35 -14.82 21.97
C GLN A 113 -0.08 -15.80 20.88
N HIS A 114 0.85 -16.20 20.01
CA HIS A 114 0.53 -17.07 18.88
C HIS A 114 0.57 -18.56 19.21
N HIS A 115 1.31 -18.97 20.24
CA HIS A 115 1.39 -20.37 20.67
C HIS A 115 0.09 -20.85 21.31
N LEU A 116 -0.68 -19.93 21.89
CA LEU A 116 -1.99 -20.19 22.51
C LEU A 116 -3.13 -20.27 21.49
N LEU A 117 -2.92 -19.88 20.23
CA LEU A 117 -3.95 -19.94 19.19
C LEU A 117 -4.38 -21.40 18.90
N PRO A 118 -5.64 -21.62 18.46
CA PRO A 118 -6.13 -22.95 18.09
C PRO A 118 -5.21 -23.66 17.10
N ASN A 119 -5.15 -25.00 17.17
CA ASN A 119 -4.22 -25.84 16.40
C ASN A 119 -4.16 -25.53 14.90
N THR A 120 -5.27 -25.12 14.27
CA THR A 120 -5.34 -24.78 12.85
C THR A 120 -4.62 -23.49 12.49
N GLN A 121 -4.59 -22.51 13.39
CA GLN A 121 -3.85 -21.25 13.24
C GLN A 121 -2.40 -21.41 13.71
N ARG A 122 -2.19 -22.07 14.86
CA ARG A 122 -0.85 -22.40 15.38
C ARG A 122 -0.01 -23.19 14.37
N ALA A 123 -0.62 -24.14 13.67
CA ALA A 123 0.04 -24.88 12.61
C ALA A 123 0.43 -24.02 11.40
N LYS A 124 -0.13 -22.82 11.23
CA LYS A 124 0.30 -21.87 10.19
C LYS A 124 1.47 -21.02 10.67
N CYS A 125 1.43 -20.50 11.91
CA CYS A 125 2.51 -19.67 12.46
C CYS A 125 3.83 -20.45 12.63
N PHE A 126 3.70 -21.71 13.05
CA PHE A 126 4.83 -22.57 13.41
C PHE A 126 4.96 -23.78 12.47
N ALA A 127 4.32 -23.76 11.28
CA ALA A 127 4.55 -24.82 10.30
C ALA A 127 6.02 -24.82 9.86
N LEU A 128 6.71 -25.92 10.12
CA LEU A 128 7.99 -26.18 9.49
C LEU A 128 7.78 -26.74 8.09
N PRO A 129 8.72 -26.52 7.16
CA PRO A 129 8.88 -27.39 6.01
C PRO A 129 8.91 -28.86 6.45
N SER A 130 8.33 -29.77 5.66
CA SER A 130 8.13 -31.19 6.03
C SER A 130 9.44 -31.94 6.35
N ASN A 131 10.59 -31.40 5.97
CA ASN A 131 11.93 -31.93 6.20
C ASN A 131 12.65 -31.31 7.42
N MET A 132 12.07 -30.34 8.12
CA MET A 132 12.70 -29.69 9.28
C MET A 132 12.10 -30.17 10.60
N LYS A 133 12.98 -30.44 11.57
CA LYS A 133 12.62 -30.74 12.96
C LYS A 133 13.27 -29.71 13.87
N LEU A 134 12.54 -28.65 14.22
CA LEU A 134 12.97 -27.66 15.20
C LEU A 134 12.30 -27.94 16.54
N GLN A 135 13.06 -27.83 17.63
CA GLN A 135 12.51 -27.89 18.98
C GLN A 135 11.94 -26.50 19.34
N PRO A 136 10.68 -26.41 19.79
CA PRO A 136 10.12 -25.14 20.26
C PRO A 136 10.88 -24.62 21.50
N PRO A 137 10.89 -23.30 21.75
CA PRO A 137 10.17 -22.26 20.99
C PRO A 137 10.94 -21.79 19.74
N TYR A 138 10.24 -21.66 18.61
CA TYR A 138 10.79 -21.12 17.36
C TYR A 138 9.80 -20.20 16.65
N ILE A 139 10.32 -19.32 15.79
CA ILE A 139 9.54 -18.48 14.87
C ILE A 139 10.12 -18.68 13.47
N TYR A 140 9.26 -18.89 12.48
CA TYR A 140 9.67 -19.14 11.10
C TYR A 140 9.24 -18.01 10.18
N LEU A 141 10.24 -17.38 9.57
CA LEU A 141 10.11 -16.25 8.67
C LEU A 141 10.56 -16.64 7.27
N GLU A 142 10.01 -15.95 6.30
CA GLU A 142 10.38 -16.04 4.90
C GLU A 142 10.68 -14.61 4.42
N ALA A 143 11.88 -14.41 3.88
CA ALA A 143 12.28 -13.14 3.33
C ALA A 143 12.23 -13.23 1.80
N ARG A 144 11.27 -12.51 1.21
CA ARG A 144 11.05 -12.52 -0.24
C ARG A 144 11.97 -11.50 -0.91
N ILE A 145 12.80 -11.97 -1.84
CA ILE A 145 13.63 -11.10 -2.66
C ILE A 145 12.81 -10.61 -3.85
N LEU A 146 12.74 -9.29 -3.98
CA LEU A 146 12.13 -8.56 -5.08
C LEU A 146 13.10 -8.51 -6.27
N VAL A 147 13.21 -9.65 -6.97
CA VAL A 147 14.20 -9.85 -8.03
C VAL A 147 14.01 -8.88 -9.20
N GLU A 148 12.77 -8.63 -9.61
CA GLU A 148 12.50 -7.79 -10.78
C GLU A 148 12.81 -6.32 -10.48
N GLU A 149 12.44 -5.87 -9.28
CA GLU A 149 12.72 -4.54 -8.75
C GLU A 149 14.21 -4.32 -8.54
N PHE A 150 14.94 -5.32 -8.01
CA PHE A 150 16.39 -5.29 -7.88
C PHE A 150 17.06 -5.09 -9.25
N GLU A 151 16.71 -5.91 -10.24
CA GLU A 151 17.33 -5.83 -11.57
C GLU A 151 17.01 -4.53 -12.29
N ALA A 152 15.76 -4.06 -12.21
CA ALA A 152 15.34 -2.81 -12.80
C ALA A 152 16.11 -1.62 -12.18
N LYS A 153 16.23 -1.58 -10.85
CA LYS A 153 16.86 -0.47 -10.14
C LYS A 153 18.39 -0.50 -10.20
N LYS A 154 19.01 -1.68 -10.16
CA LYS A 154 20.48 -1.83 -10.19
C LYS A 154 21.06 -1.95 -11.60
N GLY A 155 20.22 -2.17 -12.62
CA GLY A 155 20.68 -2.31 -14.00
C GLY A 155 21.57 -3.54 -14.23
N CYS A 156 21.51 -4.54 -13.34
CA CYS A 156 22.30 -5.75 -13.41
C CYS A 156 21.43 -6.99 -13.16
N SER A 157 21.86 -8.16 -13.64
CA SER A 157 21.12 -9.39 -13.39
C SER A 157 21.29 -9.86 -11.95
N ALA A 158 20.19 -10.27 -11.33
CA ALA A 158 20.19 -10.88 -10.02
C ALA A 158 21.07 -12.14 -10.03
N PRO A 159 21.80 -12.42 -8.94
CA PRO A 159 22.70 -13.56 -8.86
C PRO A 159 21.98 -14.88 -9.12
N SER A 160 22.63 -15.78 -9.86
CA SER A 160 22.01 -17.05 -10.25
C SER A 160 21.52 -17.89 -9.06
N PHE A 161 22.20 -17.81 -7.91
CA PHE A 161 21.84 -18.55 -6.70
C PHE A 161 20.49 -18.13 -6.07
N VAL A 162 19.98 -16.96 -6.45
CA VAL A 162 18.67 -16.43 -6.02
C VAL A 162 17.55 -17.05 -6.84
N LEU A 163 17.87 -17.57 -8.03
CA LEU A 163 16.89 -18.06 -9.00
C LEU A 163 16.73 -19.57 -8.89
N THR A 164 15.50 -20.04 -9.06
CA THR A 164 15.23 -21.46 -9.25
C THR A 164 15.88 -21.98 -10.54
N PRO A 165 16.21 -23.28 -10.66
CA PRO A 165 16.73 -23.86 -11.90
C PRO A 165 15.83 -23.60 -13.12
N LYS A 166 14.51 -23.54 -12.91
CA LYS A 166 13.53 -23.19 -13.95
C LYS A 166 13.68 -21.74 -14.43
N GLN A 167 13.84 -20.79 -13.50
CA GLN A 167 14.08 -19.38 -13.82
C GLN A 167 15.44 -19.19 -14.50
N GLN A 168 16.50 -19.84 -14.01
CA GLN A 168 17.82 -19.81 -14.67
C GLN A 168 17.73 -20.31 -16.12
N LYS A 169 17.00 -21.40 -16.37
CA LYS A 169 16.79 -21.93 -17.73
C LYS A 169 16.01 -20.96 -18.60
N LYS A 170 14.92 -20.36 -18.08
CA LYS A 170 14.11 -19.37 -18.80
C LYS A 170 14.93 -18.12 -19.17
N ARG A 171 15.83 -17.66 -18.30
CA ARG A 171 16.70 -16.52 -18.61
C ARG A 171 17.72 -16.85 -19.68
N LYS A 172 18.31 -18.05 -19.65
CA LYS A 172 19.21 -18.51 -20.71
C LYS A 172 18.53 -18.56 -22.07
N SER A 173 17.29 -19.08 -22.15
CA SER A 173 16.54 -19.09 -23.41
C SER A 173 16.21 -17.69 -23.91
N ASN A 174 15.76 -16.79 -23.02
CA ASN A 174 15.44 -15.41 -23.41
C ASN A 174 16.69 -14.66 -23.90
N PHE A 175 17.85 -14.87 -23.26
CA PHE A 175 19.11 -14.24 -23.69
C PHE A 175 19.56 -14.73 -25.07
N GLU A 176 19.36 -16.02 -25.39
CA GLU A 176 19.64 -16.57 -26.72
C GLU A 176 18.69 -15.99 -27.77
N GLU A 177 17.40 -15.89 -27.48
CA GLU A 177 16.40 -15.29 -28.38
C GLU A 177 16.67 -13.80 -28.65
N THR A 178 17.01 -13.03 -27.61
CA THR A 178 17.30 -11.59 -27.74
C THR A 178 18.56 -11.37 -28.59
N ASN A 179 19.58 -12.22 -28.45
CA ASN A 179 20.78 -12.18 -29.31
C ASN A 179 20.50 -12.57 -30.77
N ILE A 180 19.56 -13.48 -31.02
CA ILE A 180 19.14 -13.85 -32.37
C ILE A 180 18.34 -12.72 -33.01
N GLN A 181 17.47 -12.04 -32.26
CA GLN A 181 16.70 -10.89 -32.75
C GLN A 181 17.55 -9.64 -32.97
N ALA A 182 18.47 -9.32 -32.06
CA ALA A 182 19.41 -8.21 -32.21
C ALA A 182 20.32 -8.37 -33.45
N LYS A 183 20.62 -9.62 -33.85
CA LYS A 183 21.31 -9.90 -35.13
C LYS A 183 20.42 -9.68 -36.35
N LYS A 184 19.09 -9.80 -36.24
CA LYS A 184 18.12 -9.57 -37.34
C LYS A 184 17.69 -8.10 -37.48
N LEU A 185 17.77 -7.29 -36.42
CA LEU A 185 17.23 -5.93 -36.38
C LEU A 185 18.19 -4.78 -36.74
N ARG A 186 19.41 -5.05 -37.24
CA ARG A 186 20.33 -4.01 -37.75
C ARG A 186 19.84 -3.27 -39.02
N GLY A 187 18.56 -3.37 -39.40
CA GLY A 187 18.04 -2.90 -40.68
C GLY A 187 16.92 -1.85 -40.65
N THR A 188 16.50 -1.32 -39.50
CA THR A 188 15.33 -0.41 -39.48
C THR A 188 15.46 0.67 -38.42
N THR A 189 15.50 1.91 -38.88
CA THR A 189 15.46 3.16 -38.10
C THR A 189 14.04 3.42 -37.61
N SER A 190 13.86 3.60 -36.30
CA SER A 190 12.60 4.03 -35.68
C SER A 190 12.71 5.45 -35.14
N PHE A 191 11.69 6.25 -35.43
CA PHE A 191 11.43 7.57 -34.84
C PHE A 191 11.20 7.45 -33.32
N LEU A 192 11.98 8.17 -32.51
CA LEU A 192 11.72 8.43 -31.10
C LEU A 192 11.27 9.89 -30.95
N GLY A 193 10.03 10.10 -30.50
CA GLY A 193 9.62 11.36 -29.90
C GLY A 193 10.11 11.40 -28.46
N THR A 194 10.75 12.50 -28.06
CA THR A 194 11.23 12.72 -26.70
C THR A 194 10.08 13.16 -25.81
N TYR A 195 9.68 12.31 -24.86
CA TYR A 195 8.84 12.74 -23.74
C TYR A 195 9.72 13.52 -22.75
N THR A 196 9.24 14.66 -22.26
CA THR A 196 9.86 15.36 -21.14
C THR A 196 9.60 14.59 -19.86
N ASP A 197 10.64 14.37 -19.06
CA ASP A 197 10.55 13.66 -17.78
C ASP A 197 9.64 14.45 -16.81
N ILE A 198 8.53 13.85 -16.37
CA ILE A 198 7.69 14.40 -15.31
C ILE A 198 8.36 14.08 -13.98
N LEU A 199 8.85 15.11 -13.28
CA LEU A 199 9.32 14.97 -11.90
C LEU A 199 8.12 14.93 -10.96
N VAL A 200 7.88 13.76 -10.38
CA VAL A 200 6.84 13.53 -9.37
C VAL A 200 7.49 13.55 -7.99
N ALA A 201 7.05 14.46 -7.13
CA ALA A 201 7.40 14.45 -5.71
C ALA A 201 6.18 14.00 -4.88
N THR A 202 6.38 12.98 -4.03
CA THR A 202 5.37 12.47 -3.12
C THR A 202 5.57 13.10 -1.75
N ALA A 203 4.63 13.94 -1.31
CA ALA A 203 4.68 14.50 0.04
C ALA A 203 4.19 13.48 1.09
N THR A 204 4.89 13.39 2.23
CA THR A 204 4.44 12.60 3.38
C THR A 204 3.78 13.51 4.38
N THR A 205 2.51 13.28 4.70
CA THR A 205 1.77 14.05 5.72
C THR A 205 1.62 13.24 7.00
N GLU A 206 2.11 13.79 8.10
CA GLU A 206 1.92 13.29 9.46
C GLU A 206 0.92 14.19 10.19
N VAL A 207 0.00 13.57 10.95
CA VAL A 207 -1.01 14.27 11.74
C VAL A 207 -0.77 13.92 13.21
N ASP A 208 -0.49 14.93 14.02
CA ASP A 208 -0.42 14.86 15.48
C ASP A 208 -1.74 15.41 16.04
N GLU A 209 -2.65 14.49 16.36
CA GLU A 209 -4.01 14.81 16.77
C GLU A 209 -4.08 15.40 18.18
N GLU A 210 -3.19 14.97 19.08
CA GLU A 210 -3.12 15.49 20.45
C GLU A 210 -2.61 16.95 20.46
N ALA A 211 -1.61 17.25 19.63
CA ALA A 211 -1.10 18.62 19.48
C ALA A 211 -1.93 19.48 18.51
N GLY A 212 -2.88 18.89 17.80
CA GLY A 212 -3.67 19.56 16.77
C GLY A 212 -2.83 20.09 15.61
N LYS A 213 -1.82 19.34 15.17
CA LYS A 213 -0.82 19.79 14.20
C LYS A 213 -0.71 18.82 13.02
N VAL A 214 -0.56 19.37 11.82
CA VAL A 214 -0.28 18.60 10.60
C VAL A 214 1.09 19.01 10.06
N SER A 215 1.97 18.05 9.83
CA SER A 215 3.27 18.29 9.18
C SER A 215 3.37 17.52 7.89
N THR A 216 3.52 18.24 6.79
CA THR A 216 3.77 17.67 5.48
C THR A 216 5.23 17.86 5.11
N THR A 217 5.94 16.75 4.90
CA THR A 217 7.33 16.74 4.49
C THR A 217 7.40 16.37 3.01
N TYR A 218 7.96 17.25 2.20
CA TYR A 218 8.26 16.97 0.80
C TYR A 218 9.65 16.33 0.71
N PRO A 219 9.87 15.30 -0.11
CA PRO A 219 11.21 14.84 -0.43
C PRO A 219 11.96 16.03 -1.02
N VAL A 220 13.22 16.19 -0.60
CA VAL A 220 14.08 17.30 -1.03
C VAL A 220 14.20 17.24 -2.56
N LEU A 221 13.35 18.00 -3.24
CA LEU A 221 13.68 18.59 -4.52
C LEU A 221 14.69 19.69 -4.17
N ASP A 222 15.77 19.84 -4.93
CA ASP A 222 16.75 20.93 -4.77
C ASP A 222 16.14 22.32 -5.10
N ASP A 223 14.86 22.52 -4.77
CA ASP A 223 14.09 23.73 -4.94
C ASP A 223 14.00 24.44 -3.58
N PRO A 224 14.75 25.54 -3.37
CA PRO A 224 14.73 26.29 -2.12
C PRO A 224 13.37 26.95 -1.80
N GLU A 225 12.41 26.94 -2.74
CA GLU A 225 11.05 27.44 -2.51
C GLU A 225 10.09 26.36 -1.95
N LEU A 226 10.44 25.08 -2.07
CA LEU A 226 9.69 23.95 -1.50
C LEU A 226 10.16 23.63 -0.08
N THR A 227 9.89 24.53 0.86
CA THR A 227 10.18 24.28 2.28
C THR A 227 9.12 23.40 2.95
N ALA A 228 9.49 22.59 3.95
CA ALA A 228 8.56 21.86 4.79
C ALA A 228 7.67 22.85 5.57
N GLU A 229 6.45 23.07 5.10
CA GLU A 229 5.50 24.00 5.71
C GLU A 229 4.76 23.33 6.90
N LYS A 230 4.61 24.08 8.00
CA LYS A 230 3.79 23.65 9.14
C LYS A 230 2.33 24.00 8.84
N CYS A 231 1.47 22.99 8.79
CA CYS A 231 0.03 23.17 8.72
C CYS A 231 -0.56 23.14 10.13
N GLU A 232 -1.57 23.97 10.39
CA GLU A 232 -2.30 24.00 11.66
C GLU A 232 -3.70 23.43 11.42
N ILE A 233 -4.22 22.65 12.37
CA ILE A 233 -5.62 22.23 12.29
C ILE A 233 -6.49 23.48 12.44
N ALA A 234 -7.38 23.70 11.46
CA ALA A 234 -8.37 24.76 11.59
C ALA A 234 -9.24 24.45 12.81
N LYS A 235 -9.27 25.37 13.78
CA LYS A 235 -10.10 25.23 14.99
C LYS A 235 -11.60 25.27 14.69
N GLU A 236 -11.96 25.73 13.50
CA GLU A 236 -13.35 25.84 13.06
C GLU A 236 -13.73 24.60 12.24
N VAL A 237 -14.74 23.88 12.73
CA VAL A 237 -15.37 22.76 12.01
C VAL A 237 -16.08 23.33 10.79
N VAL A 238 -15.50 23.16 9.61
CA VAL A 238 -16.02 23.73 8.34
C VAL A 238 -17.26 22.97 7.85
N SER A 239 -17.48 21.73 8.30
CA SER A 239 -18.68 20.94 8.00
C SER A 239 -19.01 19.93 9.10
N LYS A 240 -20.28 19.81 9.50
CA LYS A 240 -20.78 18.79 10.44
C LYS A 240 -21.08 17.45 9.73
N GLY A 241 -20.08 16.87 9.07
CA GLY A 241 -20.18 15.54 8.44
C GLY A 241 -19.16 14.54 9.03
N MET A 242 -19.21 13.26 8.61
CA MET A 242 -18.31 12.19 9.10
C MET A 242 -16.80 12.44 8.85
N SER A 243 -16.43 13.49 8.14
CA SER A 243 -15.07 14.04 8.19
C SER A 243 -15.02 15.16 9.23
N GLN A 244 -14.70 14.84 10.49
CA GLN A 244 -14.68 15.85 11.57
C GLN A 244 -13.57 16.90 11.42
N TYR A 245 -12.58 16.68 10.53
CA TYR A 245 -11.46 17.59 10.36
C TYR A 245 -11.20 17.92 8.88
N VAL A 246 -11.53 19.16 8.51
CA VAL A 246 -10.97 19.83 7.32
C VAL A 246 -9.70 20.54 7.79
N TYR A 247 -8.56 20.20 7.21
CA TYR A 247 -7.30 20.84 7.56
C TYR A 247 -7.10 22.08 6.69
N LYS A 248 -6.75 23.21 7.31
CA LYS A 248 -6.37 24.42 6.57
C LYS A 248 -4.85 24.52 6.60
N GLY A 249 -4.21 24.18 5.50
CA GLY A 249 -2.79 24.42 5.32
C GLY A 249 -2.53 25.78 4.70
N ILE A 250 -1.32 26.30 4.86
CA ILE A 250 -0.81 27.38 4.02
C ILE A 250 0.17 26.72 3.07
N PHE A 251 -0.06 26.85 1.77
CA PHE A 251 0.82 26.37 0.71
C PHE A 251 1.39 27.57 -0.05
N ARG A 252 2.71 27.76 -0.08
CA ARG A 252 3.37 28.90 -0.76
C ARG A 252 2.78 30.27 -0.36
N LYS A 253 2.44 30.43 0.93
CA LYS A 253 1.78 31.63 1.50
C LYS A 253 0.30 31.80 1.15
N GLU A 254 -0.33 30.85 0.46
CA GLU A 254 -1.77 30.86 0.18
C GLU A 254 -2.54 29.83 1.01
N PRO A 255 -3.74 30.16 1.53
CA PRO A 255 -4.56 29.20 2.27
C PRO A 255 -5.09 28.09 1.35
N SER A 256 -4.91 26.83 1.74
CA SER A 256 -5.42 25.64 1.05
C SER A 256 -6.19 24.73 2.00
N ALA A 257 -7.22 24.03 1.52
CA ALA A 257 -7.99 23.08 2.30
C ALA A 257 -7.61 21.63 1.93
N PHE A 258 -7.34 20.80 2.93
CA PHE A 258 -7.05 19.38 2.77
C PHE A 258 -8.12 18.57 3.52
N LYS A 259 -8.75 17.62 2.82
CA LYS A 259 -9.80 16.75 3.39
C LYS A 259 -9.21 15.38 3.69
N ARG A 260 -9.30 14.93 4.94
CA ARG A 260 -9.01 13.54 5.32
C ARG A 260 -10.33 12.77 5.33
N PHE A 261 -10.40 11.74 4.49
CA PHE A 261 -11.46 10.74 4.62
C PHE A 261 -11.06 9.81 5.78
N PHE A 262 -11.84 9.84 6.85
CA PHE A 262 -11.58 9.01 8.03
C PHE A 262 -11.92 7.54 7.76
N ASN A 263 -11.01 6.65 8.18
CA ASN A 263 -11.22 5.22 8.38
C ASN A 263 -11.84 4.92 9.77
N GLU A 264 -12.50 5.89 10.42
CA GLU A 264 -12.98 5.75 11.81
C GLU A 264 -14.12 4.75 11.97
N ALA A 265 -14.88 4.52 10.92
CA ALA A 265 -15.73 3.37 10.88
C ALA A 265 -14.82 2.19 10.53
N HIS A 266 -14.41 1.40 11.54
CA HIS A 266 -13.76 0.08 11.36
C HIS A 266 -14.72 -0.91 10.67
N ILE A 267 -15.18 -0.53 9.49
CA ILE A 267 -16.16 -1.25 8.71
C ILE A 267 -15.37 -2.00 7.67
N GLU A 268 -15.16 -3.27 8.00
CA GLU A 268 -14.62 -4.22 7.08
C GLU A 268 -15.69 -4.50 6.02
N ILE A 269 -15.54 -3.89 4.83
CA ILE A 269 -16.50 -3.99 3.72
C ILE A 269 -16.47 -5.39 3.05
N ASP A 270 -15.71 -6.35 3.61
CA ASP A 270 -15.23 -7.64 3.07
C ASP A 270 -13.73 -7.55 2.75
N GLU A 271 -12.92 -8.52 3.20
CA GLU A 271 -11.47 -8.57 3.01
C GLU A 271 -11.05 -8.52 1.53
N ASP A 272 -11.95 -8.86 0.61
CA ASP A 272 -11.72 -8.84 -0.83
C ASP A 272 -12.02 -7.48 -1.48
N ILE A 273 -12.51 -6.49 -0.73
CA ILE A 273 -12.76 -5.13 -1.22
C ILE A 273 -11.72 -4.17 -0.62
N SER A 274 -11.14 -3.32 -1.46
CA SER A 274 -10.20 -2.29 -1.04
C SER A 274 -10.58 -0.96 -1.66
N VAL A 275 -10.23 0.15 -1.01
CA VAL A 275 -10.39 1.48 -1.61
C VAL A 275 -9.05 1.93 -2.17
N THR A 276 -9.08 2.52 -3.36
CA THR A 276 -7.90 3.11 -3.98
C THR A 276 -7.26 4.14 -3.05
N HIS A 277 -5.94 4.12 -2.97
CA HIS A 277 -5.19 5.18 -2.32
C HIS A 277 -4.71 6.12 -3.41
N CYS A 278 -5.29 7.32 -3.44
CA CYS A 278 -4.84 8.38 -4.30
C CYS A 278 -3.75 9.21 -3.61
N GLN A 279 -2.85 9.76 -4.39
CA GLN A 279 -1.82 10.69 -3.96
C GLN A 279 -2.00 12.00 -4.71
N LEU A 280 -1.77 13.11 -4.02
CA LEU A 280 -1.61 14.40 -4.69
C LEU A 280 -0.16 14.53 -5.14
N VAL A 281 0.01 14.90 -6.41
CA VAL A 281 1.30 15.11 -7.04
C VAL A 281 1.32 16.49 -7.67
N PHE A 282 2.42 17.20 -7.46
CA PHE A 282 2.65 18.48 -8.12
C PHE A 282 3.45 18.25 -9.38
N GLU A 283 3.01 18.86 -10.47
CA GLU A 283 3.85 18.94 -11.66
C GLU A 283 4.80 20.12 -11.52
N VAL A 284 6.10 19.82 -11.59
CA VAL A 284 7.17 20.81 -11.55
C VAL A 284 7.51 21.21 -12.97
N THR A 285 7.11 22.41 -13.37
CA THR A 285 7.56 23.04 -14.63
C THR A 285 8.76 23.93 -14.38
N LYS A 286 9.68 24.02 -15.34
CA LYS A 286 10.75 25.02 -15.28
C LYS A 286 10.18 26.39 -15.63
N GLU A 287 10.85 27.45 -15.18
CA GLU A 287 10.51 28.81 -15.56
C GLU A 287 10.48 28.96 -17.09
N GLY A 288 9.35 29.44 -17.62
CA GLY A 288 9.13 29.58 -19.06
C GLY A 288 8.75 28.31 -19.82
N GLU A 289 8.61 27.16 -19.15
CA GLU A 289 8.09 25.92 -19.75
C GLU A 289 6.59 25.76 -19.49
N ALA A 290 5.86 25.31 -20.53
CA ALA A 290 4.44 25.00 -20.41
C ALA A 290 4.24 23.72 -19.56
N PRO A 291 3.11 23.60 -18.85
CA PRO A 291 2.75 22.35 -18.19
C PRO A 291 2.55 21.24 -19.22
N SER A 292 2.48 20.01 -18.72
CA SER A 292 2.24 18.82 -19.52
C SER A 292 0.98 18.99 -20.35
N THR A 293 0.98 18.39 -21.54
CA THR A 293 -0.16 18.44 -22.45
C THR A 293 -1.43 17.86 -21.80
N ALA A 294 -1.28 16.95 -20.84
CA ALA A 294 -2.39 16.38 -20.09
C ALA A 294 -3.17 17.44 -19.29
N SER A 295 -2.51 18.53 -18.87
CA SER A 295 -3.15 19.57 -18.08
C SER A 295 -4.18 20.36 -18.87
N GLY A 296 -4.04 20.39 -20.20
CA GLY A 296 -4.88 21.20 -21.09
C GLY A 296 -4.62 22.70 -21.00
N TYR A 297 -3.65 23.15 -20.19
CA TYR A 297 -3.31 24.56 -20.03
C TYR A 297 -2.12 24.95 -20.91
N SER A 298 -2.14 26.20 -21.38
CA SER A 298 -1.03 26.84 -22.07
C SER A 298 -0.13 27.59 -21.09
N LEU A 299 1.04 28.03 -21.56
CA LEU A 299 1.94 28.89 -20.77
C LEU A 299 1.25 30.19 -20.34
N SER A 300 0.45 30.80 -21.22
CA SER A 300 -0.28 32.03 -20.91
C SER A 300 -1.33 31.85 -19.82
N ASP A 301 -1.93 30.67 -19.71
CA ASP A 301 -2.92 30.40 -18.66
C ASP A 301 -2.22 30.31 -17.30
N MET A 302 -1.02 29.71 -17.24
CA MET A 302 -0.21 29.60 -16.04
C MET A 302 0.27 30.96 -15.51
N GLU A 303 0.68 31.87 -16.39
CA GLU A 303 1.09 33.23 -16.02
C GLU A 303 -0.04 34.01 -15.33
N SER A 304 -1.30 33.71 -15.70
CA SER A 304 -2.48 34.35 -15.10
C SER A 304 -2.94 33.69 -13.80
N ALA A 305 -2.76 32.37 -13.67
CA ALA A 305 -3.33 31.60 -12.55
C ALA A 305 -2.48 31.65 -11.28
N GLN A 306 -1.15 31.80 -11.38
CA GLN A 306 -0.19 31.72 -10.25
C GLN A 306 -0.29 30.46 -9.37
N CYS A 307 -1.13 29.48 -9.72
CA CYS A 307 -1.30 28.25 -8.96
C CYS A 307 -0.47 27.10 -9.56
N PRO A 308 0.10 26.21 -8.73
CA PRO A 308 0.76 25.01 -9.21
C PRO A 308 -0.25 24.03 -9.82
N MET A 309 0.22 23.22 -10.78
CA MET A 309 -0.56 22.10 -11.30
C MET A 309 -0.55 20.96 -10.30
N VAL A 310 -1.74 20.57 -9.83
CA VAL A 310 -1.93 19.48 -8.88
C VAL A 310 -2.68 18.35 -9.57
N TRP A 311 -2.11 17.16 -9.45
CA TRP A 311 -2.62 15.91 -10.02
C TRP A 311 -3.07 14.99 -8.91
N LEU A 312 -4.22 14.34 -9.10
CA LEU A 312 -4.59 13.17 -8.34
C LEU A 312 -4.08 11.94 -9.09
N VAL A 313 -3.14 11.21 -8.49
CA VAL A 313 -2.57 9.99 -9.07
C VAL A 313 -2.92 8.78 -8.23
N GLU A 314 -3.10 7.64 -8.85
CA GLU A 314 -3.34 6.38 -8.16
C GLU A 314 -2.59 5.23 -8.84
N PRO A 315 -2.38 4.08 -8.15
CA PRO A 315 -1.74 2.93 -8.75
C PRO A 315 -2.43 2.48 -10.02
N PHE A 316 -1.67 2.40 -11.11
CA PHE A 316 -2.19 1.91 -12.39
C PHE A 316 -2.63 0.45 -12.26
N ARG A 317 -3.83 0.15 -12.77
CA ARG A 317 -4.44 -1.18 -12.72
C ARG A 317 -4.75 -1.68 -14.13
N LEU A 318 -4.33 -2.91 -14.40
CA LEU A 318 -4.65 -3.62 -15.64
C LEU A 318 -5.94 -4.41 -15.43
N GLY A 319 -7.08 -3.78 -15.70
CA GLY A 319 -8.38 -4.42 -15.53
C GLY A 319 -9.49 -3.66 -16.26
N ARG A 320 -10.62 -4.34 -16.47
CA ARG A 320 -11.85 -3.67 -16.92
C ARG A 320 -12.58 -3.14 -15.69
N ALA A 321 -12.95 -1.87 -15.71
CA ALA A 321 -13.82 -1.28 -14.70
C ALA A 321 -15.22 -1.91 -14.78
N GLU A 322 -15.77 -2.26 -13.62
CA GLU A 322 -17.15 -2.67 -13.43
C GLU A 322 -17.87 -1.55 -12.69
N LYS A 323 -18.90 -0.97 -13.32
CA LYS A 323 -19.70 0.13 -12.76
C LYS A 323 -20.94 -0.44 -12.07
N TRP A 324 -21.17 -0.03 -10.83
CA TRP A 324 -22.24 -0.49 -9.94
C TRP A 324 -23.31 0.58 -9.70
N SER A 325 -22.94 1.86 -9.69
CA SER A 325 -23.89 2.96 -9.79
C SER A 325 -23.37 4.02 -10.76
N GLY A 326 -24.28 4.81 -11.32
CA GLY A 326 -24.00 6.07 -11.99
C GLY A 326 -24.08 7.25 -11.04
N THR A 327 -23.98 8.45 -11.60
CA THR A 327 -24.15 9.69 -10.86
C THR A 327 -25.55 9.77 -10.27
N ASN A 328 -26.60 9.63 -11.10
CA ASN A 328 -28.02 9.64 -10.65
C ASN A 328 -28.73 8.31 -10.96
N GLU A 329 -27.97 7.21 -10.99
CA GLU A 329 -28.48 5.87 -11.32
C GLU A 329 -27.98 4.88 -10.26
N HIS A 330 -28.88 4.37 -9.42
CA HIS A 330 -28.56 3.46 -8.32
C HIS A 330 -29.27 2.11 -8.51
N PRO A 331 -28.89 1.34 -9.54
CA PRO A 331 -29.57 0.09 -9.85
C PRO A 331 -29.37 -0.95 -8.75
N ASN A 332 -30.42 -1.72 -8.49
CA ASN A 332 -30.38 -2.81 -7.51
C ASN A 332 -29.59 -4.03 -8.07
N HIS A 333 -28.47 -4.35 -7.42
CA HIS A 333 -27.62 -5.50 -7.75
C HIS A 333 -27.85 -6.73 -6.85
N SER A 334 -29.05 -6.92 -6.32
CA SER A 334 -29.38 -8.00 -5.37
C SER A 334 -28.97 -9.41 -5.80
N ARG A 335 -28.88 -9.68 -7.11
CA ARG A 335 -28.46 -10.99 -7.67
C ARG A 335 -26.94 -11.19 -7.73
N ASN A 336 -26.15 -10.14 -7.53
CA ASN A 336 -24.69 -10.18 -7.54
C ASN A 336 -24.17 -10.01 -6.10
N LYS A 337 -23.31 -10.92 -5.62
CA LYS A 337 -22.78 -10.84 -4.24
C LYS A 337 -22.02 -9.54 -3.96
N LEU A 338 -21.14 -9.13 -4.88
CA LEU A 338 -20.38 -7.90 -4.74
C LEU A 338 -21.28 -6.67 -4.86
N GLY A 339 -22.17 -6.66 -5.86
CA GLY A 339 -23.14 -5.57 -5.99
C GLY A 339 -24.08 -5.44 -4.79
N ASN A 340 -24.45 -6.56 -4.14
CA ASN A 340 -25.23 -6.56 -2.91
C ASN A 340 -24.45 -5.95 -1.72
N ILE A 341 -23.16 -6.29 -1.59
CA ILE A 341 -22.25 -5.64 -0.62
C ILE A 341 -22.19 -4.14 -0.86
N LEU A 342 -21.91 -3.73 -2.10
CA LEU A 342 -21.74 -2.32 -2.45
C LEU A 342 -23.03 -1.52 -2.29
N ASN A 343 -24.19 -2.12 -2.59
CA ASN A 343 -25.49 -1.50 -2.35
C ASN A 343 -25.76 -1.29 -0.84
N ALA A 344 -25.45 -2.30 -0.02
CA ALA A 344 -25.57 -2.17 1.43
C ALA A 344 -24.56 -1.17 2.02
N PHE A 345 -23.35 -1.10 1.45
CA PHE A 345 -22.34 -0.12 1.83
C PHE A 345 -22.79 1.32 1.50
N ALA A 346 -23.39 1.56 0.34
CA ALA A 346 -23.97 2.86 0.00
C ALA A 346 -25.08 3.27 0.98
N HIS A 347 -25.98 2.35 1.34
CA HIS A 347 -26.98 2.58 2.37
C HIS A 347 -26.34 2.93 3.70
N PHE A 348 -25.39 2.11 4.14
CA PHE A 348 -24.66 2.32 5.40
C PHE A 348 -24.06 3.73 5.45
N VAL A 349 -23.37 4.19 4.39
CA VAL A 349 -22.79 5.54 4.36
C VAL A 349 -23.85 6.61 4.49
N HIS A 350 -25.00 6.44 3.84
CA HIS A 350 -26.11 7.38 3.98
C HIS A 350 -26.65 7.44 5.40
N ASP A 351 -26.94 6.30 6.02
CA ASP A 351 -27.45 6.24 7.40
C ASP A 351 -26.42 6.78 8.41
N ALA A 352 -25.16 6.34 8.30
CA ALA A 352 -24.07 6.78 9.17
C ALA A 352 -23.74 8.27 9.03
N SER A 353 -24.01 8.86 7.87
CA SER A 353 -23.90 10.31 7.65
C SER A 353 -25.11 11.11 8.15
N TYR A 354 -26.02 10.49 8.91
CA TYR A 354 -27.30 11.10 9.30
C TYR A 354 -28.09 11.60 8.08
N LYS A 355 -28.09 10.80 7.00
CA LYS A 355 -28.81 11.08 5.75
C LYS A 355 -28.32 12.33 5.01
N SER A 356 -27.11 12.82 5.32
CA SER A 356 -26.56 14.03 4.71
C SER A 356 -25.64 13.77 3.50
N THR A 357 -25.32 12.50 3.24
CA THR A 357 -24.42 12.08 2.16
C THR A 357 -24.94 10.80 1.50
N ALA A 358 -24.84 10.68 0.17
CA ALA A 358 -25.07 9.43 -0.56
C ALA A 358 -23.89 9.10 -1.47
N LEU A 359 -23.54 7.82 -1.62
CA LEU A 359 -22.51 7.39 -2.57
C LEU A 359 -23.07 7.23 -3.98
N ALA A 360 -22.33 7.75 -4.96
CA ALA A 360 -22.63 7.70 -6.38
C ALA A 360 -21.41 7.24 -7.19
N ASP A 361 -21.62 6.92 -8.46
CA ASP A 361 -20.57 6.44 -9.38
C ASP A 361 -19.68 5.32 -8.80
N ILE A 362 -20.29 4.39 -8.05
CA ILE A 362 -19.58 3.29 -7.43
C ILE A 362 -19.06 2.38 -8.53
N GLN A 363 -17.74 2.24 -8.63
CA GLN A 363 -17.09 1.38 -9.61
C GLN A 363 -15.91 0.65 -9.01
N THR A 364 -15.66 -0.56 -9.50
CA THR A 364 -14.57 -1.42 -9.03
C THR A 364 -13.69 -1.89 -10.17
N MET A 365 -12.43 -2.15 -9.86
CA MET A 365 -11.53 -2.87 -10.75
C MET A 365 -10.78 -3.97 -10.00
N LYS A 366 -10.71 -5.16 -10.59
CA LYS A 366 -9.89 -6.23 -10.03
C LYS A 366 -8.42 -5.86 -10.12
N ALA A 367 -7.73 -5.85 -8.99
CA ALA A 367 -6.30 -5.59 -8.92
C ALA A 367 -5.63 -6.60 -8.00
N ARG A 368 -4.35 -6.87 -8.28
CA ARG A 368 -3.53 -7.68 -7.36
C ARG A 368 -2.96 -6.75 -6.29
N ILE A 369 -3.47 -6.86 -5.07
CA ILE A 369 -2.92 -6.19 -3.88
C ILE A 369 -2.12 -7.23 -3.09
N GLY A 370 -0.80 -7.08 -3.11
CA GLY A 370 0.12 -8.10 -2.59
C GLY A 370 -0.03 -9.44 -3.31
N ASN A 371 -0.48 -10.47 -2.60
CA ASN A 371 -0.70 -11.81 -3.15
C ASN A 371 -2.19 -12.13 -3.40
N ARG A 372 -3.11 -11.21 -3.09
CA ARG A 372 -4.55 -11.40 -3.28
C ARG A 372 -5.03 -10.65 -4.53
N VAL A 373 -6.09 -11.15 -5.16
CA VAL A 373 -6.82 -10.41 -6.19
C VAL A 373 -8.04 -9.83 -5.51
N SER A 374 -8.06 -8.51 -5.36
CA SER A 374 -9.11 -7.77 -4.64
C SER A 374 -9.88 -6.89 -5.63
N GLN A 375 -11.11 -6.56 -5.26
CA GLN A 375 -11.93 -5.56 -5.94
C GLN A 375 -11.60 -4.20 -5.37
N VAL A 376 -11.01 -3.34 -6.19
CA VAL A 376 -10.63 -2.01 -5.74
C VAL A 376 -11.67 -1.00 -6.16
N LEU A 377 -12.32 -0.35 -5.19
CA LEU A 377 -13.15 0.82 -5.38
C LEU A 377 -12.27 2.02 -5.74
N PHE A 378 -12.63 2.74 -6.79
CA PHE A 378 -11.90 3.93 -7.22
C PHE A 378 -12.89 4.94 -7.80
N ASP A 379 -12.48 6.21 -7.81
CA ASP A 379 -13.24 7.29 -8.44
C ASP A 379 -14.71 7.33 -7.96
N LEU A 380 -14.89 7.30 -6.64
CA LEU A 380 -16.19 7.42 -5.98
C LEU A 380 -16.66 8.87 -5.99
N THR A 381 -17.93 9.08 -6.28
CA THR A 381 -18.59 10.38 -6.13
C THR A 381 -19.50 10.36 -4.91
N THR A 382 -19.69 11.52 -4.29
CA THR A 382 -20.67 11.70 -3.22
C THR A 382 -21.69 12.76 -3.63
N HIS A 383 -22.93 12.58 -3.18
CA HIS A 383 -23.88 13.67 -3.07
C HIS A 383 -23.89 14.14 -1.63
N THR A 384 -23.74 15.43 -1.38
CA THR A 384 -23.88 16.00 -0.04
C THR A 384 -25.04 16.96 0.02
N SER A 385 -25.69 17.09 1.17
CA SER A 385 -26.76 18.10 1.35
C SER A 385 -26.30 19.54 1.00
N SER A 386 -25.00 19.84 1.10
CA SER A 386 -24.38 21.10 0.72
C SER A 386 -24.04 21.22 -0.78
N GLY A 387 -23.98 20.12 -1.53
CA GLY A 387 -23.61 20.12 -2.95
C GLY A 387 -22.16 20.54 -3.22
N ASP A 388 -21.25 20.32 -2.27
CA ASP A 388 -19.89 20.86 -2.26
C ASP A 388 -18.79 19.79 -2.20
N SER A 389 -19.13 18.50 -2.39
CA SER A 389 -18.15 17.43 -2.33
C SER A 389 -17.29 17.28 -3.58
N GLY A 390 -17.67 17.93 -4.69
CA GLY A 390 -16.87 17.99 -5.90
C GLY A 390 -17.69 17.96 -7.19
N VAL A 391 -17.00 17.70 -8.30
CA VAL A 391 -17.65 17.54 -9.61
C VAL A 391 -18.53 16.30 -9.58
N GLY A 392 -19.78 16.43 -10.04
CA GLY A 392 -20.77 15.34 -10.02
C GLY A 392 -21.59 15.27 -8.74
N ASP A 393 -21.40 16.18 -7.79
CA ASP A 393 -22.28 16.33 -6.64
C ASP A 393 -23.59 17.03 -7.06
N HIS A 394 -24.70 16.29 -7.01
CA HIS A 394 -26.04 16.78 -7.31
C HIS A 394 -26.80 17.29 -6.08
N GLY A 395 -26.11 17.47 -4.94
CA GLY A 395 -26.72 18.03 -3.75
C GLY A 395 -27.79 17.12 -3.15
N GLN A 396 -28.83 17.75 -2.61
CA GLN A 396 -30.01 17.05 -2.10
C GLN A 396 -30.75 16.25 -3.18
N ASP A 397 -30.84 16.76 -4.42
CA ASP A 397 -31.53 16.07 -5.52
C ASP A 397 -30.88 14.69 -5.80
N GLY A 398 -29.55 14.61 -5.70
CA GLY A 398 -28.82 13.34 -5.84
C GLY A 398 -29.08 12.39 -4.66
N ILE A 399 -29.19 12.92 -3.44
CA ILE A 399 -29.54 12.12 -2.25
C ILE A 399 -30.97 11.58 -2.37
N ASP A 400 -31.93 12.43 -2.75
CA ASP A 400 -33.33 12.05 -2.93
C ASP A 400 -33.47 10.98 -4.01
N THR A 401 -32.73 11.13 -5.12
CA THR A 401 -32.64 10.13 -6.19
C THR A 401 -32.10 8.79 -5.67
N PHE A 402 -31.06 8.82 -4.84
CA PHE A 402 -30.53 7.62 -4.21
C PHE A 402 -31.57 6.96 -3.30
N VAL A 403 -32.25 7.72 -2.44
CA VAL A 403 -33.29 7.22 -1.52
C VAL A 403 -34.47 6.61 -2.29
N GLU A 404 -34.91 7.26 -3.38
CA GLU A 404 -36.01 6.77 -4.23
C GLU A 404 -35.64 5.45 -4.93
N GLN A 405 -34.43 5.35 -5.46
CA GLN A 405 -34.00 4.19 -6.25
C GLN A 405 -33.46 3.03 -5.42
N HIS A 406 -33.01 3.30 -4.18
CA HIS A 406 -32.42 2.28 -3.33
C HIS A 406 -33.47 1.25 -2.90
N VAL A 407 -33.12 -0.02 -3.08
CA VAL A 407 -33.91 -1.14 -2.58
C VAL A 407 -33.07 -1.89 -1.56
N CYS A 408 -33.56 -1.94 -0.32
CA CYS A 408 -32.93 -2.72 0.73
C CYS A 408 -32.77 -4.17 0.32
N THR A 409 -31.64 -4.76 0.73
CA THR A 409 -31.36 -6.18 0.53
C THR A 409 -31.24 -6.86 1.89
N ALA A 410 -31.23 -8.19 1.90
CA ALA A 410 -30.96 -8.97 3.11
C ALA A 410 -29.67 -8.55 3.84
N ARG A 411 -28.69 -7.96 3.12
CA ARG A 411 -27.46 -7.45 3.74
C ARG A 411 -27.68 -6.12 4.46
N CYS A 412 -28.53 -5.23 3.94
CA CYS A 412 -28.96 -4.01 4.64
C CYS A 412 -29.65 -4.38 5.97
N GLU A 413 -30.57 -5.35 5.92
CA GLU A 413 -31.26 -5.88 7.10
C GLU A 413 -30.28 -6.50 8.11
N SER A 414 -29.30 -7.29 7.63
CA SER A 414 -28.30 -7.91 8.51
C SER A 414 -27.38 -6.90 9.21
N LEU A 415 -27.24 -5.70 8.64
CA LEU A 415 -26.51 -4.58 9.23
C LEU A 415 -27.39 -3.74 10.16
N GLY A 416 -28.68 -4.06 10.29
CA GLY A 416 -29.63 -3.30 11.13
C GLY A 416 -29.98 -1.93 10.55
N LEU A 417 -29.83 -1.74 9.23
CA LEU A 417 -30.13 -0.46 8.58
C LEU A 417 -31.64 -0.27 8.42
N VAL A 418 -32.11 0.94 8.71
CA VAL A 418 -33.53 1.31 8.59
C VAL A 418 -33.92 1.35 7.10
N PRO A 419 -35.00 0.67 6.67
CA PRO A 419 -35.44 0.73 5.29
C PRO A 419 -35.66 2.17 4.81
N MET A 420 -35.15 2.48 3.60
CA MET A 420 -35.38 3.78 2.97
C MET A 420 -36.84 3.88 2.53
N GLY A 421 -37.51 4.97 2.91
CA GLY A 421 -38.93 5.23 2.60
C GLY A 421 -39.89 5.01 3.76
N ASP A 422 -39.51 4.29 4.81
CA ASP A 422 -40.35 4.05 6.00
C ASP A 422 -40.22 5.17 7.05
N GLN A 423 -40.02 6.42 6.62
CA GLN A 423 -40.14 7.55 7.55
C GLN A 423 -41.62 7.84 7.76
N ASP A 424 -42.18 7.11 8.73
CA ASP A 424 -43.54 7.25 9.20
C ASP A 424 -43.85 8.72 9.53
N THR A 425 -44.94 9.14 8.90
CA THR A 425 -45.94 10.17 9.22
C THR A 425 -46.35 10.27 10.70
N GLU A 426 -45.43 10.18 11.66
CA GLU A 426 -45.70 10.33 13.10
C GLU A 426 -44.92 11.51 13.69
N LEU A 427 -45.32 12.72 13.30
CA LEU A 427 -45.34 13.84 14.23
C LEU A 427 -46.80 14.28 14.32
N GLU A 428 -47.55 13.53 15.13
CA GLU A 428 -48.84 13.98 15.63
C GLU A 428 -48.64 15.33 16.30
N GLU A 429 -49.39 16.31 15.81
CA GLU A 429 -49.60 17.62 16.41
C GLU A 429 -49.99 17.40 17.88
N GLU A 430 -49.11 17.72 18.82
CA GLU A 430 -49.55 17.88 20.21
C GLU A 430 -50.52 19.06 20.24
N ASP A 431 -51.80 18.71 20.42
CA ASP A 431 -52.94 19.57 20.74
C ASP A 431 -52.53 20.77 21.62
N ASP A 432 -52.46 21.95 21.01
CA ASP A 432 -52.62 23.23 21.70
C ASP A 432 -54.08 23.33 22.18
N ASN A 433 -54.39 22.70 23.30
CA ASN A 433 -55.55 23.02 24.12
C ASN A 433 -55.10 23.82 25.35
N GLU A 434 -55.07 25.16 25.21
CA GLU A 434 -55.23 26.12 26.31
C GLU A 434 -56.30 27.16 26.00
#